data_AF-A0A0C2CCD1-F1
#
_entry.id   AF-A0A0C2CCD1-F1
#
_cell.length_a   1.000
_cell.length_b   1.000
_cell.length_c   1.000
_cell.angle_alpha   90.00
_cell.angle_beta   90.00
_cell.angle_gamma   90.00
#
_symmetry.space_group_name_H-M   'P 1'
#
loop_
_entity.id
_entity.type
_entity.pdbx_description
1 polymer ?
#
loop_
_entity_poly.entity_id
_entity_poly.type
_entity_poly.pdbx_seq_one_letter_code
_entity_poly.pdbx_strand_id
1 'polypeptide(L)'
;MTSLAKKLLIKSHWPLQYTSSFQDIPSRPAASLLLQVPVRQPYSEPHDVVACFSPLFLNERWQLLLLTAEVYSYYGAAMHFYVRSMITDLFSILSRYPNARVNPWPAVQLGSKRANSLSFDPNLELEFRNQAAAMTDCLLLYKESAKFIIFPDTDDIIIPRLGRTYLEEFQKVSTNHM
;
A
#
# COMPACT_ATOMS: atom_id res chain seq x y z
N MET A 1 -26.12 22.76 5.77
CA MET A 1 -25.49 21.50 6.19
C MET A 1 -25.63 20.49 5.05
N THR A 2 -24.59 20.27 4.25
CA THR A 2 -24.41 19.07 3.40
C THR A 2 -22.99 19.10 2.86
N SER A 3 -22.03 18.58 3.64
CA SER A 3 -20.66 18.35 3.14
C SER A 3 -20.65 17.00 2.41
N LEU A 4 -20.66 17.05 1.08
CA LEU A 4 -20.36 15.91 0.24
C LEU A 4 -18.86 15.61 0.38
N ALA A 5 -18.53 14.59 1.18
CA ALA A 5 -17.20 14.02 1.19
C ALA A 5 -16.86 13.49 -0.22
N LYS A 6 -16.04 14.24 -0.96
CA LYS A 6 -15.48 13.78 -2.24
C LYS A 6 -14.55 12.61 -1.95
N LYS A 7 -15.07 11.38 -2.02
CA LYS A 7 -14.25 10.16 -2.12
C LYS A 7 -13.50 10.22 -3.45
N LEU A 8 -12.24 10.60 -3.39
CA LEU A 8 -11.36 10.57 -4.55
C LEU A 8 -11.07 9.11 -4.87
N LEU A 9 -11.62 8.60 -5.97
CA LEU A 9 -10.92 7.55 -6.70
C LEU A 9 -9.64 8.23 -7.20
N ILE A 10 -8.48 7.79 -6.72
CA ILE A 10 -7.17 8.37 -7.06
C ILE A 10 -6.98 8.15 -8.56
N LYS A 11 -7.39 9.13 -9.37
CA LYS A 11 -7.34 9.09 -10.83
C LYS A 11 -6.51 10.22 -11.45
N SER A 12 -6.04 11.23 -10.71
CA SER A 12 -5.60 12.46 -11.39
C SER A 12 -4.23 13.07 -11.09
N HIS A 13 -3.41 12.63 -10.12
CA HIS A 13 -2.12 13.33 -9.89
C HIS A 13 -0.91 12.46 -9.49
N TRP A 14 -0.98 11.15 -9.65
CA TRP A 14 0.24 10.34 -9.67
C TRP A 14 0.81 10.33 -11.09
N PRO A 15 2.14 10.43 -11.31
CA PRO A 15 2.71 10.11 -12.60
C PRO A 15 2.32 8.67 -12.91
N LEU A 16 1.36 8.52 -13.83
CA LEU A 16 0.81 7.25 -14.28
C LEU A 16 1.93 6.46 -14.96
N GLN A 17 2.67 5.67 -14.20
CA GLN A 17 3.48 4.60 -14.80
C GLN A 17 2.66 3.34 -15.06
N TYR A 18 1.37 3.32 -14.70
CA TYR A 18 0.49 2.17 -14.93
C TYR A 18 -0.92 2.60 -15.34
N THR A 19 -1.05 3.03 -16.60
CA THR A 19 -2.31 2.92 -17.36
C THR A 19 -2.00 2.21 -18.67
N SER A 20 -2.01 0.87 -18.66
CA SER A 20 -2.33 0.16 -19.89
C SER A 20 -3.85 0.19 -20.05
N SER A 21 -4.35 1.14 -20.82
CA SER A 21 -5.73 1.15 -21.29
C SER A 21 -5.92 -0.06 -22.22
N PHE A 22 -6.54 -1.12 -21.72
CA PHE A 22 -7.04 -2.26 -22.49
C PHE A 22 -8.27 -1.87 -23.33
N GLN A 23 -8.17 -0.81 -24.15
CA GLN A 23 -9.32 -0.33 -24.94
C GLN A 23 -9.12 -0.20 -26.45
N ASP A 24 -7.91 -0.38 -26.99
CA ASP A 24 -7.75 -0.41 -28.46
C ASP A 24 -6.84 -1.57 -28.89
N ILE A 25 -7.44 -2.75 -29.11
CA ILE A 25 -6.83 -3.80 -29.95
C ILE A 25 -7.49 -3.70 -31.33
N PRO A 26 -6.80 -3.16 -32.36
CA PRO A 26 -7.30 -3.21 -33.73
C PRO A 26 -7.39 -4.68 -34.16
N SER A 27 -8.45 -5.02 -34.89
CA SER A 27 -8.72 -6.35 -35.46
C SER A 27 -7.79 -6.70 -36.64
N ARG A 28 -6.48 -6.58 -36.46
CA ARG A 28 -5.46 -7.03 -37.42
C ARG A 28 -4.72 -8.25 -36.86
N PRO A 29 -4.28 -9.20 -37.70
CA PRO A 29 -3.64 -10.43 -37.24
C PRO A 29 -2.42 -10.06 -36.39
N ALA A 30 -2.42 -10.59 -35.17
CA ALA A 30 -1.50 -10.20 -34.11
C ALA A 30 -0.06 -10.56 -34.50
N ALA A 31 0.69 -9.57 -34.98
CA ALA A 31 2.11 -9.53 -34.68
C ALA A 31 2.23 -9.66 -33.16
N SER A 32 2.98 -10.65 -32.69
CA SER A 32 3.23 -10.92 -31.28
C SER A 32 3.77 -9.65 -30.61
N LEU A 33 2.88 -8.87 -30.01
CA LEU A 33 3.24 -7.69 -29.26
C LEU A 33 3.95 -8.19 -28.00
N LEU A 34 5.28 -8.11 -27.96
CA LEU A 34 6.04 -8.40 -26.76
C LEU A 34 5.67 -7.34 -25.71
N LEU A 35 4.85 -7.73 -24.74
CA LEU A 35 4.51 -6.89 -23.61
C LEU A 35 5.76 -6.75 -22.73
N GLN A 36 6.39 -5.57 -22.73
CA GLN A 36 7.44 -5.26 -21.79
C GLN A 36 6.83 -4.96 -20.41
N VAL A 37 7.11 -5.82 -19.43
CA VAL A 37 6.73 -5.58 -18.04
C VAL A 37 7.86 -4.80 -17.37
N PRO A 38 7.61 -3.58 -16.86
CA PRO A 38 8.66 -2.78 -16.22
C PRO A 38 9.11 -3.45 -14.92
N VAL A 39 10.43 -3.61 -14.76
CA VAL A 39 11.03 -4.13 -13.53
C VAL A 39 11.17 -2.99 -12.53
N ARG A 40 10.56 -3.15 -11.35
CA ARG A 40 10.76 -2.24 -10.21
C ARG A 40 12.05 -2.59 -9.49
N GLN A 41 12.84 -1.56 -9.15
CA GLN A 41 14.04 -1.73 -8.36
C GLN A 41 13.71 -1.68 -6.86
N PRO A 42 14.32 -2.54 -6.02
CA PRO A 42 14.21 -2.44 -4.58
C PRO A 42 14.73 -1.10 -4.04
N TYR A 43 14.24 -0.70 -2.87
CA TYR A 43 14.73 0.49 -2.18
C TYR A 43 16.10 0.21 -1.55
N SER A 44 17.01 1.17 -1.69
CA SER A 44 18.37 1.10 -1.14
C SER A 44 18.55 1.87 0.17
N GLU A 45 17.55 2.65 0.59
CA GLU A 45 17.62 3.46 1.79
C GLU A 45 17.57 2.57 3.04
N PRO A 46 18.58 2.60 3.93
CA PRO A 46 18.62 1.72 5.07
C PRO A 46 17.57 2.10 6.12
N HIS A 47 16.84 1.10 6.61
CA HIS A 47 15.85 1.22 7.67
C HIS A 47 16.09 0.16 8.75
N ASP A 48 15.91 0.56 10.02
CA ASP A 48 15.96 -0.42 11.11
C ASP A 48 14.71 -1.31 11.10
N VAL A 49 13.53 -0.70 10.97
CA VAL A 49 12.24 -1.39 10.90
C VAL A 49 11.37 -0.75 9.83
N VAL A 50 10.77 -1.58 8.97
CA VAL A 50 9.73 -1.14 8.02
C VAL A 50 8.41 -1.82 8.36
N ALA A 51 7.36 -1.01 8.53
CA ALA A 51 5.98 -1.46 8.67
C ALA A 51 5.27 -1.39 7.32
N CYS A 52 4.97 -2.56 6.76
CA CYS A 52 4.28 -2.73 5.49
C CYS A 52 2.79 -2.93 5.74
N PHE A 53 2.01 -1.85 5.63
CA PHE A 53 0.58 -1.90 5.90
C PHE A 53 -0.21 -2.53 4.76
N SER A 54 -1.30 -3.22 5.12
CA SER A 54 -2.26 -3.70 4.14
C SER A 54 -2.84 -2.57 3.29
N PRO A 55 -3.25 -2.86 2.04
CA PRO A 55 -3.76 -1.81 1.16
C PRO A 55 -5.00 -1.10 1.71
N LEU A 56 -4.97 0.22 1.66
CA LEU A 56 -6.03 1.09 2.13
C LEU A 56 -7.10 1.29 1.04
N PHE A 57 -8.34 0.96 1.40
CA PHE A 57 -9.51 1.05 0.54
C PHE A 57 -10.63 1.83 1.21
N LEU A 58 -11.15 2.85 0.52
CA LEU A 58 -12.19 3.74 1.04
C LEU A 58 -11.86 4.26 2.44
N ASN A 59 -10.57 4.49 2.72
CA ASN A 59 -10.15 4.76 4.09
C ASN A 59 -10.63 6.15 4.55
N GLU A 60 -11.40 6.14 5.63
CA GLU A 60 -12.01 7.32 6.27
C GLU A 60 -11.80 7.36 7.79
N ARG A 61 -11.21 6.32 8.38
CA ARG A 61 -10.95 6.21 9.83
C ARG A 61 -9.69 6.99 10.20
N TRP A 62 -9.79 8.31 10.17
CA TRP A 62 -8.65 9.19 10.39
C TRP A 62 -8.00 9.00 11.77
N GLN A 63 -8.77 8.72 12.82
CA GLN A 63 -8.25 8.55 14.17
C GLN A 63 -7.24 7.41 14.25
N LEU A 64 -7.59 6.26 13.65
CA LEU A 64 -6.73 5.08 13.62
C LEU A 64 -5.51 5.33 12.74
N LEU A 65 -5.71 5.91 11.55
CA LEU A 65 -4.58 6.18 10.65
C LEU A 65 -3.54 7.12 11.28
N LEU A 66 -3.98 8.21 11.92
CA LEU A 66 -3.07 9.15 12.57
C LEU A 66 -2.42 8.52 13.79
N LEU A 67 -3.18 7.82 14.64
CA LEU A 67 -2.63 7.16 15.81
C LEU A 67 -1.57 6.12 15.42
N THR A 68 -1.84 5.32 14.39
CA THR A 68 -0.89 4.37 13.82
C THR A 68 0.35 5.09 13.27
N ALA A 69 0.18 6.16 12.49
CA ALA A 69 1.30 6.91 11.95
C ALA A 69 2.20 7.52 13.04
N GLU A 70 1.60 8.05 14.10
CA GLU A 70 2.31 8.63 15.25
C GLU A 70 3.03 7.56 16.07
N VAL A 71 2.35 6.49 16.46
CA VAL A 71 2.96 5.40 17.25
C VAL A 71 4.13 4.79 16.49
N TYR A 72 3.95 4.50 15.21
CA TYR A 72 5.01 3.87 14.43
C TYR A 72 6.19 4.80 14.19
N SER A 73 5.93 6.09 13.93
CA SER A 73 7.00 7.10 13.83
C SER A 73 7.75 7.27 15.15
N TYR A 74 7.03 7.34 16.28
CA TYR A 74 7.60 7.52 17.61
C TYR A 74 8.54 6.38 17.99
N TYR A 75 8.18 5.14 17.69
CA TYR A 75 9.00 3.96 17.96
C TYR A 75 10.03 3.64 16.86
N GLY A 76 10.23 4.55 15.91
CA GLY A 76 11.33 4.51 14.94
C GLY A 76 11.11 3.60 13.73
N ALA A 77 9.86 3.25 13.39
CA ALA A 77 9.57 2.51 12.17
C ALA A 77 9.37 3.45 10.98
N ALA A 78 9.93 3.08 9.83
CA ALA A 78 9.48 3.57 8.54
C ALA A 78 8.18 2.86 8.17
N MET A 79 7.28 3.54 7.47
CA MET A 79 5.96 3.04 7.12
C MET A 79 5.80 3.01 5.61
N HIS A 80 5.24 1.93 5.09
CA HIS A 80 4.86 1.80 3.70
C HIS A 80 3.35 1.56 3.61
N PHE A 81 2.64 2.51 3.01
CA PHE A 81 1.20 2.46 2.80
C PHE A 81 0.88 2.24 1.33
N TYR A 82 0.14 1.19 1.04
CA TYR A 82 -0.52 1.03 -0.25
C TYR A 82 -1.89 1.71 -0.20
N VAL A 83 -2.20 2.55 -1.18
CA VAL A 83 -3.49 3.25 -1.24
C VAL A 83 -4.15 2.98 -2.58
N ARG A 84 -5.35 2.40 -2.54
CA ARG A 84 -6.25 2.34 -3.70
C ARG A 84 -7.26 3.49 -3.68
N SER A 85 -7.82 3.78 -2.51
CA SER A 85 -8.72 4.94 -2.33
C SER A 85 -8.78 5.38 -0.86
N MET A 86 -8.80 6.69 -0.64
CA MET A 86 -8.96 7.30 0.68
C MET A 86 -9.46 8.75 0.55
N ILE A 87 -9.90 9.35 1.66
CA ILE A 87 -10.26 10.77 1.69
C ILE A 87 -9.03 11.64 1.35
N THR A 88 -9.22 12.66 0.51
CA THR A 88 -8.14 13.53 0.02
C THR A 88 -7.33 14.18 1.13
N ASP A 89 -7.99 14.67 2.18
CA ASP A 89 -7.30 15.31 3.31
C ASP A 89 -6.40 14.31 4.06
N LEU A 90 -6.88 13.07 4.25
CA LEU A 90 -6.09 12.01 4.86
C LEU A 90 -4.91 11.59 3.98
N PHE A 91 -5.12 11.51 2.67
CA PHE A 91 -4.02 11.26 1.72
C PHE A 91 -2.96 12.36 1.83
N SER A 92 -3.37 13.64 1.83
CA SER A 92 -2.44 14.77 1.93
C SER A 92 -1.67 14.78 3.24
N ILE A 93 -2.29 14.38 4.35
CA ILE A 93 -1.61 14.26 5.64
C ILE A 93 -0.60 13.12 5.58
N LEU A 94 -1.05 11.93 5.14
CA LEU A 94 -0.21 10.73 5.09
C LEU A 94 1.01 10.89 4.18
N SER A 95 0.86 11.52 3.01
CA SER A 95 1.96 11.79 2.07
C SER A 95 2.97 12.83 2.58
N ARG A 96 2.68 13.52 3.68
CA ARG A 96 3.59 14.50 4.31
C ARG A 96 4.25 13.97 5.57
N TYR A 97 3.88 12.78 6.06
CA TYR A 97 4.56 12.17 7.19
C TYR A 97 6.01 11.82 6.80
N PRO A 98 7.02 12.23 7.57
CA PRO A 98 8.43 12.09 7.18
C PRO A 98 8.86 10.63 7.04
N ASN A 99 8.31 9.75 7.88
CA ASN A 99 8.62 8.32 7.89
C ASN A 99 7.58 7.48 7.13
N ALA A 100 6.71 8.10 6.32
CA ALA A 100 5.70 7.39 5.55
C ALA A 100 5.98 7.48 4.04
N ARG A 101 6.04 6.31 3.40
CA ARG A 101 6.01 6.18 1.94
C ARG A 101 4.63 5.70 1.53
N VAL A 102 3.98 6.43 0.63
CA VAL A 102 2.66 6.10 0.11
C VAL A 102 2.78 5.69 -1.35
N ASN A 103 2.34 4.48 -1.70
CA ASN A 103 2.35 3.96 -3.07
C ASN A 103 0.92 3.62 -3.53
N PRO A 104 0.61 3.79 -4.83
CA PRO A 104 -0.67 3.38 -5.36
C PRO A 104 -0.79 1.85 -5.41
N TRP A 105 -1.97 1.32 -5.10
CA TRP A 105 -2.28 -0.10 -5.27
C TRP A 105 -3.31 -0.30 -6.38
N PRO A 106 -2.96 -1.04 -7.45
CA PRO A 106 -3.83 -1.15 -8.61
C PRO A 106 -5.12 -1.92 -8.29
N ALA A 107 -6.21 -1.44 -8.87
CA ALA A 107 -7.48 -2.15 -8.91
C ALA A 107 -7.60 -2.93 -10.21
N VAL A 108 -8.16 -4.13 -10.14
CA VAL A 108 -8.56 -4.87 -11.35
C VAL A 108 -9.72 -4.12 -11.99
N GLN A 109 -9.50 -3.63 -13.20
CA GLN A 109 -10.53 -2.98 -14.03
C GLN A 109 -10.86 -3.91 -15.19
N LEU A 110 -12.04 -4.53 -15.14
CA LEU A 110 -12.58 -5.22 -16.30
C LEU A 110 -13.15 -4.15 -17.23
N GLY A 111 -12.76 -4.14 -18.50
CA GLY A 111 -13.17 -3.09 -19.45
C GLY A 111 -14.68 -2.82 -19.48
N SER A 112 -15.08 -1.69 -20.06
CA SER A 112 -16.44 -1.13 -20.02
C SER A 112 -17.58 -2.14 -20.23
N LYS A 113 -17.40 -3.17 -21.08
CA LYS A 113 -18.41 -4.22 -21.29
C LYS A 113 -18.70 -5.10 -20.07
N ARG A 114 -17.70 -5.41 -19.24
CA ARG A 114 -17.86 -6.17 -17.97
C ARG A 114 -18.03 -5.25 -16.76
N ALA A 115 -17.39 -4.07 -16.75
CA ALA A 115 -17.57 -3.06 -15.69
C ALA A 115 -18.99 -2.49 -15.62
N ASN A 116 -19.76 -2.52 -16.71
CA ASN A 116 -21.17 -2.10 -16.72
C ASN A 116 -22.13 -3.14 -16.10
N SER A 117 -21.63 -4.32 -15.71
CA SER A 117 -22.41 -5.27 -14.93
C SER A 117 -22.49 -4.77 -13.49
N LEU A 118 -23.64 -4.22 -13.10
CA LEU A 118 -23.93 -3.78 -11.72
C LEU A 118 -23.73 -4.88 -10.66
N SER A 119 -23.64 -6.14 -11.10
CA SER A 119 -23.57 -7.33 -10.24
C SER A 119 -22.17 -7.88 -9.96
N PHE A 120 -21.09 -7.35 -10.58
CA PHE A 120 -19.76 -7.96 -10.44
C PHE A 120 -18.63 -6.93 -10.31
N ASP A 121 -18.01 -6.88 -9.12
CA ASP A 121 -16.73 -6.19 -8.89
C ASP A 121 -15.63 -7.24 -8.66
N PRO A 122 -14.67 -7.43 -9.58
CA PRO A 122 -13.61 -8.42 -9.42
C PRO A 122 -12.73 -8.15 -8.21
N ASN A 123 -12.68 -6.91 -7.71
CA ASN A 123 -11.86 -6.57 -6.56
C ASN A 123 -12.47 -7.01 -5.23
N LEU A 124 -13.76 -7.35 -5.20
CA LEU A 124 -14.40 -8.00 -4.05
C LEU A 124 -14.05 -9.49 -3.99
N GLU A 125 -13.77 -10.09 -5.14
CA GLU A 125 -13.40 -11.51 -5.28
C GLU A 125 -11.90 -11.78 -5.06
N LEU A 126 -11.09 -10.72 -4.96
CA LEU A 126 -9.67 -10.86 -4.64
C LEU A 126 -9.52 -11.27 -3.17
N GLU A 127 -8.79 -12.36 -2.94
CA GLU A 127 -8.48 -12.87 -1.61
C GLU A 127 -7.92 -11.74 -0.73
N PHE A 128 -8.61 -11.45 0.38
CA PHE A 128 -8.31 -10.35 1.30
C PHE A 128 -7.95 -9.03 0.60
N ARG A 129 -8.65 -8.70 -0.49
CA ARG A 129 -8.40 -7.48 -1.29
C ARG A 129 -6.95 -7.37 -1.78
N ASN A 130 -6.34 -8.51 -2.08
CA ASN A 130 -4.96 -8.62 -2.57
C ASN A 130 -3.89 -8.22 -1.53
N GLN A 131 -4.15 -8.44 -0.25
CA GLN A 131 -3.23 -8.13 0.86
C GLN A 131 -1.92 -8.91 0.75
N ALA A 132 -1.96 -10.21 0.44
CA ALA A 132 -0.76 -11.05 0.31
C ALA A 132 0.22 -10.53 -0.77
N ALA A 133 -0.31 -10.09 -1.92
CA ALA A 133 0.53 -9.53 -2.98
C ALA A 133 1.14 -8.18 -2.57
N ALA A 134 0.42 -7.34 -1.83
CA ALA A 134 0.92 -6.06 -1.34
C ALA A 134 2.04 -6.25 -0.30
N MET A 135 1.83 -7.17 0.64
CA MET A 135 2.85 -7.53 1.63
C MET A 135 4.09 -8.13 0.95
N THR A 136 3.91 -8.96 -0.07
CA THR A 136 5.01 -9.50 -0.88
C THR A 136 5.75 -8.41 -1.66
N ASP A 137 5.05 -7.47 -2.30
CA ASP A 137 5.68 -6.33 -2.99
C ASP A 137 6.52 -5.51 -2.01
N CYS A 138 5.99 -5.19 -0.82
CA CYS A 138 6.73 -4.47 0.20
C CYS A 138 7.95 -5.24 0.71
N LEU A 139 7.81 -6.54 0.95
CA LEU A 139 8.93 -7.41 1.33
C LEU A 139 10.04 -7.35 0.28
N LEU A 140 9.71 -7.51 -0.99
CA LEU A 140 10.70 -7.50 -2.07
C LEU A 140 11.36 -6.13 -2.24
N LEU A 141 10.64 -5.05 -1.96
CA LEU A 141 11.16 -3.68 -2.03
C LEU A 141 12.15 -3.37 -0.90
N TYR A 142 11.99 -3.96 0.30
CA TYR A 142 12.82 -3.62 1.47
C TYR A 142 13.70 -4.74 2.01
N LYS A 143 13.62 -5.98 1.49
CA LYS A 143 14.35 -7.13 2.04
C LYS A 143 15.87 -6.95 2.15
N GLU A 144 16.47 -6.09 1.31
CA GLU A 144 17.91 -5.81 1.34
C GLU A 144 18.25 -4.50 2.09
N SER A 145 17.24 -3.72 2.48
CA SER A 145 17.42 -2.39 3.06
C SER A 145 16.80 -2.23 4.45
N ALA A 146 16.02 -3.19 4.94
CA ALA A 146 15.46 -3.20 6.28
C ALA A 146 16.08 -4.31 7.15
N LYS A 147 16.39 -4.02 8.43
CA LYS A 147 16.80 -5.08 9.39
C LYS A 147 15.62 -5.96 9.80
N PHE A 148 14.45 -5.35 9.98
CA PHE A 148 13.19 -6.07 10.23
C PHE A 148 12.06 -5.49 9.38
N ILE A 149 11.16 -6.38 8.96
CA ILE A 149 9.93 -6.02 8.26
C ILE A 149 8.77 -6.63 9.03
N ILE A 150 7.72 -5.83 9.26
CA ILE A 150 6.48 -6.28 9.88
C ILE A 150 5.29 -5.95 8.97
N PHE A 151 4.23 -6.75 9.08
CA PHE A 151 3.02 -6.65 8.26
C PHE A 151 1.78 -6.39 9.12
N PRO A 152 1.63 -5.18 9.70
CA PRO A 152 0.45 -4.83 10.49
C PRO A 152 -0.72 -4.39 9.60
N ASP A 153 -1.95 -4.54 10.11
CA ASP A 153 -3.08 -3.76 9.61
C ASP A 153 -3.10 -2.37 10.27
N THR A 154 -3.80 -1.40 9.65
CA THR A 154 -3.81 -0.02 10.17
C THR A 154 -4.56 0.17 11.48
N ASP A 155 -5.33 -0.83 11.90
CA ASP A 155 -5.98 -0.94 13.20
C ASP A 155 -5.23 -1.81 14.20
N ASP A 156 -4.08 -2.39 13.83
CA ASP A 156 -3.18 -3.10 14.73
C ASP A 156 -2.10 -2.15 15.26
N ILE A 157 -2.25 -1.70 16.50
CA ILE A 157 -1.26 -0.84 17.16
C ILE A 157 -0.38 -1.71 18.06
N ILE A 158 0.88 -1.86 17.67
CA ILE A 158 1.89 -2.59 18.44
C ILE A 158 2.71 -1.59 19.25
N ILE A 159 2.85 -1.82 20.56
CA ILE A 159 3.65 -0.96 21.45
C ILE A 159 4.79 -1.80 22.03
N PRO A 160 6.06 -1.46 21.74
CA PRO A 160 7.22 -2.09 22.36
C PRO A 160 7.12 -2.11 23.89
N ARG A 161 7.41 -3.26 24.49
CA ARG A 161 7.39 -3.45 25.96
C ARG A 161 8.76 -3.75 26.54
N LEU A 162 9.59 -4.48 25.80
CA LEU A 162 10.93 -4.89 26.20
C LEU A 162 11.98 -3.84 25.77
N GLY A 163 11.76 -3.17 24.63
CA GLY A 163 12.63 -2.15 24.05
C GLY A 163 11.99 -0.75 24.06
N ARG A 164 12.81 0.27 23.80
CA ARG A 164 12.35 1.67 23.61
C ARG A 164 11.97 1.97 22.17
N THR A 165 12.33 1.10 21.24
CA THR A 165 12.05 1.19 19.79
C THR A 165 11.63 -0.18 19.28
N TYR A 166 11.05 -0.24 18.08
CA TYR A 166 10.75 -1.54 17.46
C TYR A 166 12.01 -2.37 17.20
N LEU A 167 13.13 -1.74 16.86
CA LEU A 167 14.40 -2.44 16.65
C LEU A 167 14.82 -3.18 17.93
N GLU A 168 14.84 -2.48 19.06
CA GLU A 168 15.22 -3.07 20.34
C GLU A 168 14.24 -4.17 20.76
N GLU A 169 12.94 -3.97 20.54
CA GLU A 169 11.91 -4.98 20.80
C GLU A 169 12.20 -6.27 20.03
N PHE A 170 12.38 -6.17 18.72
CA PHE A 170 12.56 -7.32 17.85
C PHE A 170 13.89 -8.02 18.08
N GLN A 171 14.95 -7.28 18.40
CA GLN A 171 16.23 -7.88 18.82
C GLN A 171 16.08 -8.68 20.12
N LYS A 172 15.37 -8.17 21.12
CA LYS A 172 15.14 -8.89 22.38
C LYS A 172 14.26 -10.12 22.20
N VAL A 173 13.18 -10.02 21.43
CA VAL A 173 12.26 -11.14 21.16
C VAL A 173 12.97 -12.23 20.32
N SER A 174 13.74 -11.85 19.32
CA SER A 174 14.47 -12.80 18.46
C SER A 174 15.60 -13.54 19.20
N THR A 175 16.27 -12.87 20.15
CA THR A 175 17.38 -13.46 20.91
C THR A 175 16.90 -14.42 22.00
N ASN A 176 15.70 -14.22 22.57
CA ASN A 176 15.12 -15.12 23.58
C ASN A 176 14.63 -16.47 23.01
N HIS A 177 14.71 -16.68 21.69
CA HIS A 177 14.31 -17.91 21.00
C HIS A 177 15.47 -18.64 20.30
N MET A 178 16.71 -18.25 20.57
CA MET A 178 17.93 -19.03 20.28
C MET A 178 18.61 -19.44 21.59
#